data_AF-A0AAU1AGK0-F1
#
_entry.id   AF-A0AAU1AGK0-F1
#
_cell.length_a   1.000
_cell.length_b   1.000
_cell.length_c   1.000
_cell.angle_alpha   90.00
_cell.angle_beta   90.00
_cell.angle_gamma   90.00
#
_symmetry.space_group_name_H-M   'P 1'
#
loop_
_entity.id
_entity.type
_entity.pdbx_description
1 polymer ?
#
loop_
_entity_poly.entity_id
_entity_poly.type
_entity_poly.pdbx_seq_one_letter_code
_entity_poly.pdbx_strand_id
1 'polypeptide(L)'
;MLKWEYALLVRRRQAATNDLGWEVVFVWYGPDGSMVDVTPYGDTALAHLNRAGDQGWELVAMSEDPSLPGNHELHRYHLKRPKPAAPPPRQRIRGGRRTISG
;
A
#
# COMPACT_ATOMS: atom_id res chain seq x y z
N MET A 1 -10.56 17.41 11.24
CA MET A 1 -9.47 17.46 10.25
C MET A 1 -9.34 16.09 9.62
N LEU A 2 -9.27 16.01 8.29
CA LEU A 2 -9.08 14.76 7.57
C LEU A 2 -7.65 14.25 7.84
N LYS A 3 -7.49 12.98 8.21
CA LYS A 3 -6.18 12.34 8.34
C LYS A 3 -5.85 11.64 7.03
N TRP A 4 -4.62 11.77 6.57
CA TRP A 4 -4.12 11.12 5.37
C TRP A 4 -3.20 9.97 5.75
N GLU A 5 -3.15 8.97 4.88
CA GLU A 5 -2.10 7.96 4.91
C GLU A 5 -1.42 7.85 3.56
N TYR A 6 -0.17 7.41 3.59
CA TYR A 6 0.74 7.45 2.46
C TYR A 6 1.28 6.06 2.18
N ALA A 7 1.54 5.81 0.91
CA ALA A 7 2.14 4.58 0.44
C ALA A 7 3.13 4.86 -0.69
N LEU A 8 3.96 3.87 -0.99
CA LEU A 8 4.97 3.95 -2.04
C LEU A 8 4.90 2.71 -2.91
N LEU A 9 4.73 2.89 -4.21
CA LEU A 9 4.99 1.84 -5.19
C LEU A 9 6.38 2.09 -5.79
N VAL A 10 7.25 1.09 -5.74
CA VAL A 10 8.59 1.14 -6.33
C VAL A 10 8.64 0.20 -7.52
N ARG A 11 8.96 0.73 -8.70
CA ARG A 11 9.35 -0.05 -9.88
C ARG A 11 10.87 0.00 -9.98
N ARG A 12 11.52 -1.15 -10.01
CA ARG A 12 12.97 -1.25 -10.07
C ARG A 12 13.41 -2.25 -11.10
N ARG A 13 14.39 -1.89 -11.93
CA ARG A 13 15.15 -2.84 -12.73
C ARG A 13 16.33 -3.39 -11.93
N GLN A 14 16.40 -4.71 -11.80
CA GLN A 14 17.43 -5.41 -11.02
C GLN A 14 17.90 -6.68 -11.74
N ALA A 15 19.03 -7.23 -11.28
CA ALA A 15 19.47 -8.53 -11.74
C ALA A 15 18.42 -9.57 -11.34
N ALA A 16 18.01 -10.40 -12.28
CA ALA A 16 17.09 -11.48 -12.01
C ALA A 16 17.74 -12.49 -11.06
N THR A 17 16.93 -13.11 -10.21
CA THR A 17 17.38 -14.19 -9.31
C THR A 17 17.67 -15.51 -10.03
N ASN A 18 17.41 -15.55 -11.34
CA ASN A 18 17.67 -16.66 -12.24
C ASN A 18 18.64 -16.24 -13.36
N ASP A 19 19.07 -17.19 -14.19
CA ASP A 19 20.04 -16.95 -15.28
C ASP A 19 19.45 -16.15 -16.46
N LEU A 20 18.30 -15.48 -16.31
CA LEU A 20 17.65 -14.67 -17.35
C LEU A 20 18.19 -13.23 -17.44
N GLY A 21 19.19 -12.89 -16.62
CA GLY A 21 19.87 -11.60 -16.67
C GLY A 21 19.16 -10.52 -15.85
N TRP A 22 18.20 -9.79 -16.44
CA TRP A 22 17.55 -8.63 -15.81
C TRP A 22 16.04 -8.80 -15.70
N GLU A 23 15.47 -8.30 -14.61
CA GLU A 23 14.03 -8.25 -14.38
C GLU A 23 13.58 -6.87 -13.89
N VAL A 24 12.30 -6.58 -14.07
CA VAL A 24 11.64 -5.41 -13.49
C VAL A 24 10.71 -5.89 -12.40
N VAL A 25 10.92 -5.40 -11.19
CA VAL A 25 10.11 -5.73 -10.02
C VAL A 25 9.28 -4.54 -9.58
N PHE A 26 8.11 -4.84 -9.02
CA PHE A 26 7.19 -3.87 -8.46
C PHE A 26 6.94 -4.21 -6.99
N VAL A 27 7.26 -3.28 -6.09
CA VAL A 27 7.11 -3.48 -4.64
C VAL A 27 6.24 -2.38 -4.05
N TRP A 28 5.20 -2.78 -3.34
CA TRP A 28 4.32 -1.90 -2.58
C TRP A 28 4.80 -1.76 -1.14
N TYR A 29 4.87 -0.53 -0.64
CA TYR A 29 5.08 -0.21 0.77
C TYR A 29 3.83 0.48 1.33
N GLY A 30 3.15 -0.20 2.24
CA GLY A 30 1.91 0.26 2.87
C GLY A 30 2.15 1.26 4.01
N PRO A 31 1.09 1.99 4.43
CA PRO A 31 1.16 2.96 5.53
C PRO A 31 1.44 2.33 6.90
N ASP A 32 1.24 1.03 7.03
CA ASP A 32 1.53 0.20 8.20
C ASP A 32 2.97 -0.37 8.20
N GLY A 33 3.77 -0.02 7.19
CA GLY A 33 5.12 -0.57 6.99
C GLY A 33 5.13 -1.93 6.31
N SER A 34 3.98 -2.45 5.86
CA SER A 34 3.93 -3.68 5.08
C SER A 34 4.67 -3.54 3.75
N MET A 35 5.28 -4.63 3.30
CA MET A 35 5.94 -4.71 1.99
C MET A 35 5.32 -5.87 1.22
N VAL A 36 4.80 -5.59 0.02
CA VAL A 36 4.13 -6.58 -0.82
C VAL A 36 4.76 -6.59 -2.21
N ASP A 37 5.19 -7.75 -2.67
CA ASP A 37 5.59 -7.95 -4.06
C ASP A 37 4.35 -7.95 -4.95
N VAL A 38 4.29 -6.99 -5.87
CA VAL A 38 3.21 -6.78 -6.83
C VAL A 38 3.72 -6.93 -8.27
N THR A 39 4.92 -7.49 -8.45
CA THR A 39 5.53 -7.79 -9.75
C THR A 39 4.60 -8.58 -10.68
N PRO A 40 3.80 -9.56 -10.23
CA PRO A 40 2.84 -10.26 -11.09
C PRO A 40 1.81 -9.36 -11.78
N TYR A 41 1.56 -8.15 -11.27
CA TYR A 41 0.64 -7.19 -11.88
C TYR A 41 1.32 -6.25 -12.89
N GLY A 42 2.66 -6.25 -12.96
CA GLY A 42 3.45 -5.44 -13.89
C GLY A 42 3.06 -3.97 -13.88
N ASP A 43 2.95 -3.35 -15.06
CA ASP A 43 2.58 -1.95 -15.23
C ASP A 43 1.15 -1.64 -14.75
N THR A 44 0.32 -2.66 -14.52
CA THR A 44 -1.02 -2.50 -13.95
C THR A 44 -1.03 -2.54 -12.43
N ALA A 45 0.11 -2.64 -11.76
CA ALA A 45 0.22 -2.74 -10.31
C ALA A 45 -0.58 -1.64 -9.57
N LEU A 46 -0.53 -0.40 -10.04
CA LEU A 46 -1.31 0.69 -9.43
C LEU A 46 -2.82 0.50 -9.59
N ALA A 47 -3.29 0.12 -10.78
CA ALA A 47 -4.70 -0.17 -11.01
C ALA A 47 -5.15 -1.39 -10.22
N HIS A 48 -4.29 -2.39 -10.07
CA HIS A 48 -4.54 -3.56 -9.25
C HIS A 48 -4.62 -3.19 -7.77
N LEU A 49 -3.75 -2.33 -7.24
CA LEU A 49 -3.82 -1.84 -5.85
C LEU A 49 -5.12 -1.08 -5.57
N ASN A 50 -5.58 -0.27 -6.53
CA ASN A 50 -6.87 0.40 -6.43
C ASN A 50 -8.05 -0.58 -6.49
N ARG A 51 -7.97 -1.63 -7.33
CA ARG A 51 -9.04 -2.64 -7.49
C ARG A 51 -9.05 -3.71 -6.39
N ALA A 52 -7.88 -4.13 -5.90
CA ALA A 52 -7.70 -5.21 -4.93
C ALA A 52 -8.21 -4.86 -3.53
N GLY A 53 -8.65 -3.62 -3.29
CA GLY A 53 -9.32 -3.27 -2.05
C GLY A 53 -10.13 -1.97 -2.07
N ASP A 54 -10.55 -1.49 -3.24
CA ASP A 54 -11.35 -0.26 -3.39
C ASP A 54 -10.74 0.93 -2.62
N GLN A 55 -9.42 1.05 -2.72
CA GLN A 55 -8.60 1.76 -1.73
C GLN A 55 -8.43 3.25 -2.01
N GLY A 56 -8.85 3.74 -3.18
CA GLY A 56 -8.86 5.17 -3.52
C GLY A 56 -7.48 5.84 -3.43
N TRP A 57 -6.39 5.14 -3.80
CA TRP A 57 -5.05 5.73 -3.79
C TRP A 57 -4.88 6.72 -4.93
N GLU A 58 -4.50 7.94 -4.57
CA GLU A 58 -4.21 9.03 -5.49
C GLU A 58 -2.70 9.19 -5.65
N LEU A 59 -2.22 9.26 -6.90
CA LEU A 59 -0.82 9.58 -7.20
C LEU A 59 -0.56 11.04 -6.88
N VAL A 60 0.44 11.29 -6.02
CA VAL A 60 0.80 12.63 -5.55
C VAL A 60 2.10 13.11 -6.18
N ALA A 61 3.07 12.20 -6.29
CA ALA A 61 4.36 12.50 -6.88
C ALA A 61 4.97 11.25 -7.49
N MET A 62 5.81 11.47 -8.48
CA MET A 62 6.66 10.44 -9.07
C MET A 62 8.08 10.97 -9.11
N SER A 63 9.04 10.16 -8.68
CA SER A 63 10.46 10.49 -8.75
C SER A 63 11.24 9.35 -9.37
N GLU A 64 12.19 9.71 -10.23
CA GLU A 64 13.19 8.82 -10.80
C GLU A 64 14.52 9.07 -10.12
N ASP A 65 15.32 8.02 -9.94
CA ASP A 65 16.66 8.13 -9.38
C ASP A 65 17.71 7.92 -10.48
N PRO A 66 18.23 9.00 -11.10
CA PRO A 66 19.22 8.89 -12.17
C PRO A 66 20.63 8.60 -11.64
N SER A 67 20.82 8.55 -10.32
CA SER A 67 22.15 8.47 -9.68
C SER A 67 22.75 7.06 -9.64
N LEU A 68 21.99 6.03 -10.03
CA LEU A 68 22.45 4.64 -10.03
C LEU A 68 23.23 4.34 -11.32
N PRO A 69 24.56 4.07 -11.24
CA PRO A 69 25.37 3.81 -12.43
C PRO A 69 24.93 2.50 -13.11
N GLY A 70 24.57 2.58 -14.41
CA GLY A 70 24.08 1.46 -15.23
C GLY A 70 22.61 1.61 -15.65
N ASN A 71 22.04 0.55 -16.25
CA ASN A 71 20.63 0.49 -16.68
C ASN A 71 19.61 0.37 -15.51
N HIS A 72 19.96 0.85 -14.32
CA HIS A 72 19.18 0.70 -13.11
C HIS A 72 18.05 1.74 -13.06
N GLU A 73 16.97 1.47 -13.78
CA GLU A 73 15.74 2.25 -13.68
C GLU A 73 15.12 2.04 -12.29
N LEU A 74 14.99 3.13 -11.52
CA LEU A 74 14.30 3.15 -10.25
C LEU A 74 13.25 4.26 -10.23
N HIS A 75 11.99 3.86 -10.24
CA HIS A 75 10.84 4.76 -10.23
C HIS A 75 10.11 4.60 -8.90
N ARG A 76 9.78 5.72 -8.26
CA ARG A 76 9.06 5.79 -7.00
C ARG A 76 7.76 6.56 -7.21
N TYR A 77 6.63 5.91 -6.97
CA TYR A 77 5.30 6.48 -7.08
C TYR A 77 4.74 6.69 -5.67
N HIS A 78 4.63 7.96 -5.27
CA HIS A 78 4.12 8.36 -3.96
C HIS A 78 2.61 8.53 -4.00
N LEU A 79 1.92 7.83 -3.11
CA LEU A 79 0.47 7.72 -3.10
C LEU A 79 -0.09 8.21 -1.78
N LYS A 80 -1.30 8.77 -1.81
CA LYS A 80 -2.05 9.13 -0.61
C LYS A 80 -3.49 8.66 -0.73
N ARG A 81 -4.14 8.49 0.42
CA ARG A 81 -5.59 8.38 0.52
C ARG A 81 -6.10 8.91 1.87
N PRO A 82 -7.39 9.26 2.00
CA PRO A 82 -7.98 9.53 3.30
C PRO A 82 -7.87 8.31 4.21
N LYS A 83 -7.41 8.49 5.44
CA LYS A 83 -7.36 7.42 6.43
C LYS A 83 -8.79 6.97 6.76
N PRO A 84 -9.14 5.68 6.56
CA PRO A 84 -10.46 5.19 6.92
C PRO A 84 -10.76 5.45 8.40
N ALA A 85 -11.97 5.90 8.70
CA ALA A 85 -12.40 6.04 10.10
C ALA A 85 -12.36 4.66 10.77
N ALA A 86 -11.72 4.56 11.93
CA ALA A 86 -11.74 3.33 12.70
C ALA A 86 -13.20 2.96 13.01
N PRO A 87 -13.61 1.68 12.88
CA PRO A 87 -14.95 1.27 13.27
C PRO A 87 -15.17 1.63 14.74
N PRO A 88 -16.36 2.16 15.11
CA PRO A 88 -16.63 2.50 16.49
C PRO A 88 -16.45 1.24 17.37
N PRO A 89 -15.83 1.37 18.57
CA PRO A 89 -15.67 0.24 19.47
C PRO A 89 -17.06 -0.34 19.76
N ARG A 90 -17.22 -1.64 19.51
CA ARG A 90 -18.49 -2.36 19.72
C ARG A 90 -18.83 -2.23 21.21
N GLN A 91 -19.76 -1.34 21.54
CA GLN A 91 -20.15 -1.08 22.92
C GLN A 91 -20.74 -2.39 23.46
N ARG A 92 -19.99 -3.07 24.34
CA ARG A 92 -20.46 -4.26 25.04
C ARG A 92 -21.63 -3.80 25.91
N ILE A 93 -22.85 -4.03 25.46
CA ILE A 93 -24.06 -3.81 26.26
C ILE A 93 -23.93 -4.69 27.50
N ARG A 94 -23.49 -4.11 28.62
CA ARG A 94 -23.63 -4.72 29.94
C ARG A 94 -25.11 -4.67 30.28
N GLY A 95 -25.82 -5.75 29.97
CA GLY A 95 -27.20 -5.96 30.40
C GLY A 95 -27.28 -5.87 31.92
N GLY A 96 -27.83 -4.77 32.42
CA GLY A 96 -28.16 -4.61 33.82
C GLY A 96 -29.35 -5.50 34.17
N ARG A 97 -29.08 -6.61 34.87
CA ARG A 97 -30.13 -7.40 35.51
C ARG A 97 -30.44 -6.79 36.86
N ARG A 98 -31.48 -5.94 36.93
CA ARG A 98 -32.18 -5.65 38.19
C ARG A 98 -32.99 -6.89 38.54
N THR A 99 -32.69 -7.54 39.65
CA THR A 99 -33.60 -8.53 40.25
C THR A 99 -34.26 -7.82 41.43
N ILE A 100 -35.54 -7.52 41.29
CA ILE A 100 -36.46 -7.16 42.37
C ILE A 100 -37.26 -8.41 42.67
N SER A 101 -37.14 -8.90 43.89
CA SER A 101 -38.09 -9.77 44.59
C SER A 101 -37.58 -9.83 46.04
N GLY A 102 -38.36 -9.52 47.06
CA GLY A 102 -39.77 -9.85 47.27
C GLY A 102 -39.80 -10.72 48.52
#